data_AF-A0A2K3V1A4-F1
#
_entry.id   AF-A0A2K3V1A4-F1
#
_cell.length_a   1.000
_cell.length_b   1.000
_cell.length_c   1.000
_cell.angle_alpha   90.00
_cell.angle_beta   90.00
_cell.angle_gamma   90.00
#
_symmetry.space_group_name_H-M   'P 1'
#
loop_
_entity.id
_entity.type
_entity.pdbx_description
1 polymer ?
#
loop_
_entity_poly.entity_id
_entity_poly.type
_entity_poly.pdbx_seq_one_letter_code
_entity_poly.pdbx_strand_id
1 'polypeptide(L)'
;MRGLARQIVLVLATVLTLVMNYLSNALPLFGNSNKEISDSLPNAFTPAGLTFAVWGPIFLGLLAFAVYQALPAQRGARYDRLFWPFLLGNLLNSSWLLAFQSLRYGLSVAIMLALLASLIWLYLSVRGLRPQGAEVWTLQLPASLYLAWISVATMANITAYLVSVGVTQGVLGIGAATWSALLVVIAAVLGGFFLLHFRDYAFALVLLWAFYGVYVARPEVQTVVVGVLIAALLVVVGGVLSLRSRRLVL
;
A
#
# COMPACT_ATOMS: atom_id res chain seq x y z
N MET A 1 -9.75 -10.25 -20.19
CA MET A 1 -9.38 -11.63 -20.60
C MET A 1 -10.20 -12.62 -19.77
N ARG A 2 -10.46 -13.84 -20.26
CA ARG A 2 -11.38 -14.81 -19.61
C ARG A 2 -10.74 -16.20 -19.47
N GLY A 3 -11.32 -17.02 -18.60
CA GLY A 3 -11.03 -18.46 -18.51
C GLY A 3 -9.55 -18.79 -18.29
N LEU A 4 -9.03 -19.80 -18.99
CA LEU A 4 -7.66 -20.29 -18.81
C LEU A 4 -6.58 -19.24 -19.10
N ALA A 5 -6.78 -18.41 -20.15
CA ALA A 5 -5.84 -17.35 -20.48
C ALA A 5 -5.71 -16.34 -19.35
N ARG A 6 -6.84 -15.92 -18.74
CA ARG A 6 -6.85 -15.10 -17.52
C ARG A 6 -6.03 -15.77 -16.42
N GLN A 7 -6.29 -17.06 -16.17
CA GLN A 7 -5.64 -17.79 -15.09
C GLN A 7 -4.11 -17.80 -15.22
N ILE A 8 -3.60 -18.16 -16.39
CA ILE A 8 -2.16 -18.23 -16.68
C ILE A 8 -1.53 -16.85 -16.53
N VAL A 9 -2.11 -15.82 -17.15
CA VAL A 9 -1.52 -14.48 -17.15
C VAL A 9 -1.45 -13.88 -15.74
N LEU A 10 -2.48 -14.04 -14.91
CA LEU A 10 -2.44 -13.52 -13.54
C LEU A 10 -1.44 -14.26 -12.65
N VAL A 11 -1.24 -15.56 -12.87
CA VAL A 11 -0.19 -16.34 -12.18
C VAL A 11 1.20 -15.83 -12.59
N LEU A 12 1.46 -15.71 -13.90
CA LEU A 12 2.74 -15.24 -14.40
C LEU A 12 3.05 -13.81 -13.93
N ALA A 13 2.07 -12.91 -13.94
CA ALA A 13 2.23 -11.54 -13.43
C ALA A 13 2.56 -11.51 -11.93
N THR A 14 1.94 -12.40 -11.14
CA THR A 14 2.23 -12.54 -9.70
C THR A 14 3.65 -13.05 -9.49
N VAL A 15 4.04 -14.13 -10.19
CA VAL A 15 5.40 -14.69 -10.11
C VAL A 15 6.44 -13.64 -10.49
N LEU A 16 6.23 -12.92 -11.59
CA LEU A 16 7.12 -11.83 -12.01
C LEU A 16 7.27 -10.80 -10.89
N THR A 17 6.16 -10.35 -10.28
CA THR A 17 6.18 -9.34 -9.22
C THR A 17 6.95 -9.82 -7.99
N LEU A 18 6.74 -11.07 -7.57
CA LEU A 18 7.47 -11.65 -6.44
C LEU A 18 8.96 -11.77 -6.72
N VAL A 19 9.32 -12.24 -7.91
CA VAL A 19 10.72 -12.34 -8.35
C VAL A 19 11.36 -10.96 -8.41
N MET A 20 10.70 -9.96 -9.01
CA MET A 20 11.23 -8.60 -9.09
C MET A 20 11.42 -7.96 -7.72
N ASN A 21 10.51 -8.20 -6.77
CA ASN A 21 10.66 -7.71 -5.39
C ASN A 21 11.79 -8.44 -4.66
N TYR A 22 11.98 -9.74 -4.88
CA TYR A 22 13.12 -10.45 -4.33
C TYR A 22 14.43 -9.89 -4.91
N LEU A 23 14.51 -9.80 -6.25
CA LEU A 23 15.69 -9.30 -6.95
C LEU A 23 16.03 -7.86 -6.58
N SER A 24 15.04 -6.97 -6.39
CA SER A 24 15.28 -5.58 -6.01
C SER A 24 15.84 -5.40 -4.59
N ASN A 25 15.75 -6.43 -3.74
CA ASN A 25 16.35 -6.45 -2.41
C ASN A 25 17.66 -7.24 -2.38
N ALA A 26 17.72 -8.37 -3.10
CA ALA A 26 18.90 -9.24 -3.13
C ALA A 26 20.01 -8.71 -4.03
N LEU A 27 19.64 -7.98 -5.09
CA LEU A 27 20.53 -7.31 -6.01
C LEU A 27 20.24 -5.81 -5.94
N PRO A 28 21.24 -4.95 -5.72
CA PRO A 28 21.05 -3.51 -5.87
C PRO A 28 20.88 -3.24 -7.38
N LEU A 29 19.63 -3.27 -7.88
CA LEU A 29 19.37 -2.97 -9.29
C LEU A 29 19.85 -1.54 -9.53
N PHE A 30 20.68 -1.34 -10.57
CA PHE A 30 21.32 -0.05 -10.83
C PHE A 30 22.24 0.45 -9.69
N GLY A 31 22.74 -0.44 -8.84
CA GLY A 31 23.67 -0.11 -7.75
C GLY A 31 23.02 0.48 -6.51
N ASN A 32 21.68 0.51 -6.43
CA ASN A 32 20.96 1.06 -5.28
C ASN A 32 19.85 0.12 -4.80
N SER A 33 19.69 -0.02 -3.50
CA SER A 33 18.50 -0.63 -2.89
C SER A 33 17.44 0.42 -2.52
N ASN A 34 16.18 -0.01 -2.37
CA ASN A 34 15.09 0.87 -1.92
C ASN A 34 15.38 1.48 -0.55
N LYS A 35 16.03 0.71 0.32
CA LYS A 35 16.39 1.12 1.67
C LYS A 35 17.44 2.23 1.63
N GLU A 36 18.54 2.03 0.90
CA GLU A 36 19.62 3.03 0.80
C GLU A 36 19.11 4.36 0.23
N ILE A 37 18.30 4.30 -0.83
CA ILE A 37 17.70 5.50 -1.42
C ILE A 37 16.81 6.21 -0.38
N SER A 38 15.95 5.47 0.31
CA SER A 38 15.05 6.05 1.32
C SER A 38 15.79 6.64 2.51
N ASP A 39 16.90 6.02 2.93
CA ASP A 39 17.75 6.49 4.04
C ASP A 39 18.56 7.74 3.65
N SER A 40 18.92 7.88 2.37
CA SER A 40 19.68 9.03 1.86
C SER A 40 18.86 10.31 1.73
N LEU A 41 17.53 10.21 1.65
CA LEU A 41 16.64 11.35 1.50
C LEU A 41 16.09 11.76 2.87
N PRO A 42 16.31 13.01 3.34
CA PRO A 42 15.76 13.48 4.61
C PRO A 42 14.23 13.52 4.58
N ASN A 43 13.62 12.42 5.03
CA ASN A 43 12.17 12.23 5.07
C ASN A 43 11.77 11.69 6.45
N ALA A 44 11.24 12.58 7.29
CA ALA A 44 10.76 12.21 8.64
C ALA A 44 9.46 11.40 8.63
N PHE A 45 8.83 11.18 7.47
CA PHE A 45 7.68 10.29 7.30
C PHE A 45 8.10 8.86 6.90
N THR A 46 9.35 8.65 6.47
CA THR A 46 9.82 7.29 6.15
C THR A 46 9.80 6.45 7.43
N PRO A 47 9.02 5.35 7.46
CA PRO A 47 8.92 4.52 8.65
C PRO A 47 10.18 3.63 8.80
N ALA A 48 10.41 3.12 10.01
CA ALA A 48 11.52 2.23 10.29
C ALA A 48 11.51 0.99 9.37
N GLY A 49 12.68 0.42 9.06
CA GLY A 49 12.83 -0.70 8.12
C GLY A 49 11.92 -1.91 8.42
N LEU A 50 11.64 -2.18 9.70
CA LEU A 50 10.71 -3.23 10.14
C LEU A 50 9.31 -3.09 9.52
N THR A 51 8.89 -1.87 9.20
CA THR A 51 7.55 -1.55 8.72
C THR A 51 7.29 -2.16 7.34
N PHE A 52 8.35 -2.33 6.55
CA PHE A 52 8.30 -2.98 5.24
C PHE A 52 7.97 -4.48 5.34
N ALA A 53 7.97 -5.09 6.53
CA ALA A 53 7.49 -6.46 6.74
C ALA A 53 6.03 -6.66 6.32
N VAL A 54 5.24 -5.58 6.21
CA VAL A 54 3.88 -5.60 5.65
C VAL A 54 3.79 -6.19 4.24
N TRP A 55 4.90 -6.14 3.48
CA TRP A 55 4.98 -6.79 2.17
C TRP A 55 4.84 -8.30 2.24
N GLY A 56 5.24 -8.95 3.35
CA GLY A 56 5.10 -10.40 3.53
C GLY A 56 3.64 -10.86 3.40
N PRO A 57 2.72 -10.36 4.25
CA PRO A 57 1.29 -10.63 4.13
C PRO A 57 0.68 -10.24 2.77
N ILE A 58 1.11 -9.12 2.17
CA ILE A 58 0.63 -8.69 0.86
C ILE A 58 1.02 -9.71 -0.22
N PHE A 59 2.30 -10.09 -0.29
CA PHE A 59 2.82 -11.05 -1.26
C PHE A 59 2.23 -12.45 -1.09
N LEU A 60 2.08 -12.90 0.16
CA LEU A 60 1.37 -14.13 0.46
C LEU A 60 -0.07 -14.09 -0.05
N GLY A 61 -0.75 -12.95 0.17
CA GLY A 61 -2.11 -12.73 -0.32
C GLY A 61 -2.22 -12.72 -1.84
N LEU A 62 -1.31 -12.04 -2.55
CA LEU A 62 -1.25 -12.05 -4.02
C LEU A 62 -1.04 -13.46 -4.56
N LEU A 63 -0.11 -14.22 -3.96
CA LEU A 63 0.14 -15.62 -4.33
C LEU A 63 -1.09 -16.50 -4.06
N ALA A 64 -1.71 -16.34 -2.89
CA ALA A 64 -2.91 -17.07 -2.52
C ALA A 64 -4.06 -16.81 -3.52
N PHE A 65 -4.27 -15.55 -3.93
CA PHE A 65 -5.25 -15.24 -4.97
C PHE A 65 -4.88 -15.88 -6.31
N ALA A 66 -3.63 -15.74 -6.73
CA ALA A 66 -3.16 -16.24 -8.02
C ALA A 66 -3.39 -17.75 -8.16
N VAL A 67 -3.10 -18.51 -7.10
CA VAL A 67 -3.38 -19.95 -7.00
C VAL A 67 -4.88 -20.21 -6.95
N TYR A 68 -5.63 -19.52 -6.08
CA TYR A 68 -7.06 -19.73 -5.92
C TYR A 68 -7.83 -19.50 -7.22
N GLN A 69 -7.60 -18.38 -7.92
CA GLN A 69 -8.28 -18.08 -9.18
C GLN A 69 -7.88 -19.02 -10.32
N ALA A 70 -6.73 -19.69 -10.21
CA ALA A 70 -6.22 -20.65 -11.19
C ALA A 70 -6.82 -22.06 -11.05
N LEU A 71 -7.53 -22.35 -9.95
CA LEU A 71 -8.19 -23.64 -9.77
C LEU A 71 -9.20 -23.92 -10.88
N PRO A 72 -9.39 -25.18 -11.33
CA PRO A 72 -10.35 -25.51 -12.38
C PRO A 72 -11.78 -25.03 -12.09
N ALA A 73 -12.21 -25.11 -10.82
CA ALA A 73 -13.51 -24.64 -10.36
C ALA A 73 -13.71 -23.11 -10.53
N GLN A 74 -12.64 -22.35 -10.66
CA GLN A 74 -12.63 -20.89 -10.74
C GLN A 74 -12.51 -20.35 -12.18
N ARG A 75 -12.60 -21.22 -13.20
CA ARG A 75 -12.50 -20.86 -14.62
C ARG A 75 -13.66 -20.00 -15.14
N GLY A 76 -14.77 -19.93 -14.40
CA GLY A 76 -15.92 -19.10 -14.76
C GLY A 76 -15.62 -17.60 -14.76
N ALA A 77 -16.62 -16.82 -15.19
CA ALA A 77 -16.48 -15.38 -15.42
C ALA A 77 -16.33 -14.53 -14.14
N ARG A 78 -16.45 -15.13 -12.95
CA ARG A 78 -16.48 -14.45 -11.66
C ARG A 78 -15.32 -13.46 -11.46
N TYR A 79 -14.11 -13.82 -11.88
CA TYR A 79 -12.91 -12.97 -11.71
C TYR A 79 -12.48 -12.24 -12.98
N ASP A 80 -13.23 -12.33 -14.08
CA ASP A 80 -12.82 -11.72 -15.36
C ASP A 80 -12.66 -10.20 -15.25
N ARG A 81 -13.51 -9.54 -14.47
CA ARG A 81 -13.42 -8.10 -14.19
C ARG A 81 -12.19 -7.70 -13.38
N LEU A 82 -11.55 -8.65 -12.69
CA LEU A 82 -10.34 -8.39 -11.90
C LEU A 82 -9.08 -8.47 -12.74
N PHE A 83 -9.16 -9.00 -13.96
CA PHE A 83 -7.99 -9.26 -14.81
C PHE A 83 -7.10 -8.03 -14.97
N TRP A 84 -7.67 -6.93 -15.45
CA TRP A 84 -6.92 -5.72 -15.75
C TRP A 84 -6.37 -5.02 -14.49
N PRO A 85 -7.18 -4.72 -13.45
CA PRO A 85 -6.63 -4.05 -12.27
C PRO A 85 -5.58 -4.92 -11.56
N PHE A 86 -5.75 -6.25 -11.53
CA PHE A 86 -4.75 -7.12 -10.92
C PHE A 86 -3.45 -7.18 -11.74
N LEU A 87 -3.56 -7.34 -13.07
CA LEU A 87 -2.41 -7.38 -13.97
C LEU A 87 -1.63 -6.06 -13.91
N LEU A 88 -2.32 -4.93 -14.06
CA LEU A 88 -1.69 -3.61 -13.98
C LEU A 88 -1.03 -3.38 -12.62
N GLY A 89 -1.69 -3.74 -11.52
CA GLY A 89 -1.10 -3.61 -10.19
C GLY A 89 0.19 -4.40 -9.99
N ASN A 90 0.33 -5.57 -10.63
CA ASN A 90 1.56 -6.37 -10.60
C ASN A 90 2.66 -5.76 -11.47
N LEU A 91 2.33 -5.39 -12.71
CA LEU A 91 3.29 -4.80 -13.64
C LEU A 91 3.80 -3.44 -13.15
N LEU A 92 2.91 -2.57 -12.68
CA LEU A 92 3.26 -1.24 -12.18
C LEU A 92 4.10 -1.33 -10.90
N ASN A 93 3.87 -2.32 -10.04
CA ASN A 93 4.74 -2.57 -8.89
C ASN A 93 6.17 -2.90 -9.32
N SER A 94 6.32 -3.83 -10.26
CA SER A 94 7.62 -4.20 -10.80
C SER A 94 8.30 -3.02 -11.52
N SER A 95 7.55 -2.25 -12.29
CA SER A 95 8.06 -1.04 -12.97
C SER A 95 8.47 0.07 -11.99
N TRP A 96 7.74 0.22 -10.88
CA TRP A 96 8.07 1.20 -9.86
C TRP A 96 9.44 0.92 -9.25
N LEU A 97 9.76 -0.35 -8.95
CA LEU A 97 11.08 -0.74 -8.44
C LEU A 97 12.20 -0.27 -9.37
N LEU A 98 12.05 -0.50 -10.68
CA LEU A 98 13.03 -0.09 -11.69
C LEU A 98 13.19 1.43 -11.76
N ALA A 99 12.07 2.17 -11.72
CA ALA A 99 12.11 3.63 -11.78
C ALA A 99 12.71 4.25 -10.51
N PHE A 100 12.37 3.71 -9.34
CA PHE A 100 12.87 4.21 -8.06
C PHE A 100 14.35 3.91 -7.88
N GLN A 101 14.80 2.67 -8.15
CA GLN A 101 16.20 2.28 -8.00
C GLN A 101 17.14 2.90 -9.04
N SER A 102 16.61 3.33 -10.18
CA SER A 102 17.35 4.14 -11.16
C SER A 102 17.36 5.64 -10.83
N LEU A 103 16.91 6.04 -9.63
CA LEU A 103 16.86 7.42 -9.13
C LEU A 103 15.95 8.35 -9.94
N ARG A 104 15.08 7.81 -10.80
CA ARG A 104 14.12 8.58 -11.60
C ARG A 104 12.88 8.90 -10.77
N TYR A 105 13.05 9.70 -9.72
CA TYR A 105 12.02 9.95 -8.71
C TYR A 105 10.69 10.46 -9.29
N GLY A 106 10.72 11.41 -10.23
CA GLY A 106 9.50 11.91 -10.88
C GLY A 106 8.74 10.83 -11.65
N LEU A 107 9.45 9.96 -12.38
CA LEU A 107 8.85 8.80 -13.05
C LEU A 107 8.30 7.80 -12.04
N SER A 108 9.02 7.56 -10.93
CA SER A 108 8.55 6.67 -9.87
C SER A 108 7.22 7.15 -9.28
N VAL A 109 7.03 8.46 -9.08
CA VAL A 109 5.76 9.04 -8.61
C VAL A 109 4.65 8.81 -9.62
N ALA A 110 4.89 9.04 -10.91
CA ALA A 110 3.88 8.79 -11.95
C ALA A 110 3.42 7.32 -11.98
N ILE A 111 4.37 6.38 -11.87
CA ILE A 111 4.09 4.94 -11.81
C ILE A 111 3.35 4.57 -10.51
N MET A 112 3.75 5.14 -9.37
CA MET A 112 3.12 4.92 -8.07
C MET A 112 1.66 5.40 -8.06
N LEU A 113 1.37 6.55 -8.68
CA LEU A 113 -0.01 7.04 -8.83
C LEU A 113 -0.84 6.14 -9.75
N ALA A 114 -0.27 5.65 -10.85
CA ALA A 114 -0.93 4.67 -11.71
C ALA A 114 -1.20 3.35 -10.96
N LEU A 115 -0.24 2.90 -10.15
CA LEU A 115 -0.39 1.72 -9.28
C LEU A 115 -1.52 1.92 -8.26
N LEU A 116 -1.53 3.07 -7.58
CA LEU A 116 -2.59 3.42 -6.64
C LEU A 116 -3.97 3.42 -7.32
N ALA A 117 -4.11 4.04 -8.49
CA ALA A 117 -5.35 4.04 -9.26
C ALA A 117 -5.78 2.61 -9.65
N SER A 118 -4.82 1.77 -10.06
CA SER A 118 -5.06 0.37 -10.39
C SER A 118 -5.56 -0.43 -9.17
N LEU A 119 -5.00 -0.18 -7.99
CA LEU A 119 -5.43 -0.85 -6.75
C LEU A 119 -6.77 -0.32 -6.22
N ILE A 120 -7.09 0.96 -6.41
CA ILE A 120 -8.43 1.48 -6.12
C ILE A 120 -9.45 0.77 -7.03
N TRP A 121 -9.15 0.64 -8.31
CA TRP A 121 -9.99 -0.10 -9.24
C TRP A 121 -10.14 -1.58 -8.84
N LEU A 122 -9.04 -2.24 -8.45
CA LEU A 122 -9.07 -3.61 -7.92
C LEU A 122 -10.00 -3.70 -6.71
N TYR A 123 -9.78 -2.84 -5.72
CA TYR A 123 -10.51 -2.82 -4.45
C TYR A 123 -12.02 -2.67 -4.66
N LEU A 124 -12.43 -1.69 -5.48
CA LEU A 124 -13.84 -1.47 -5.79
C LEU A 124 -14.45 -2.65 -6.58
N SER A 125 -13.69 -3.23 -7.51
CA SER A 125 -14.11 -4.41 -8.27
C SER A 125 -14.31 -5.64 -7.38
N VAL A 126 -13.42 -5.83 -6.40
CA VAL A 126 -13.50 -6.89 -5.39
C VAL A 126 -14.70 -6.68 -4.48
N ARG A 127 -14.95 -5.47 -4.00
CA ARG A 127 -16.16 -5.19 -3.19
C ARG A 127 -17.45 -5.46 -3.97
N GLY A 128 -17.46 -5.13 -5.26
CA GLY A 128 -18.58 -5.45 -6.15
C GLY A 128 -18.79 -6.95 -6.38
N LEU A 129 -17.84 -7.82 -6.03
CA LEU A 129 -18.01 -9.29 -6.04
C LEU A 129 -18.74 -9.84 -4.82
N ARG A 130 -18.79 -9.05 -3.73
CA ARG A 130 -19.26 -9.48 -2.41
C ARG A 130 -18.59 -10.81 -2.01
N PRO A 131 -17.25 -10.81 -1.76
CA PRO A 131 -16.47 -12.01 -1.51
C PRO A 131 -17.03 -12.84 -0.34
N GLN A 132 -17.03 -14.17 -0.47
CA GLN A 132 -17.49 -15.09 0.57
C GLN A 132 -16.51 -16.27 0.74
N GLY A 133 -16.51 -16.87 1.92
CA GLY A 133 -15.66 -18.03 2.23
C GLY A 133 -14.19 -17.76 1.96
N ALA A 134 -13.57 -18.57 1.11
CA ALA A 134 -12.15 -18.47 0.78
C ALA A 134 -11.77 -17.12 0.15
N GLU A 135 -12.67 -16.48 -0.61
CA GLU A 135 -12.38 -15.21 -1.29
C GLU A 135 -12.11 -14.06 -0.32
N VAL A 136 -12.66 -14.12 0.90
CA VAL A 136 -12.39 -13.10 1.91
C VAL A 136 -10.89 -13.07 2.23
N TRP A 137 -10.29 -14.25 2.35
CA TRP A 137 -8.88 -14.42 2.74
C TRP A 137 -7.93 -14.34 1.55
N THR A 138 -8.32 -14.85 0.39
CA THR A 138 -7.45 -14.88 -0.79
C THR A 138 -7.56 -13.61 -1.61
N LEU A 139 -8.65 -12.85 -1.54
CA LEU A 139 -8.88 -11.70 -2.42
C LEU A 139 -9.20 -10.41 -1.66
N GLN A 140 -10.23 -10.41 -0.81
CA GLN A 140 -10.68 -9.18 -0.13
C GLN A 140 -9.62 -8.61 0.80
N LEU A 141 -9.09 -9.45 1.69
CA LEU A 141 -8.07 -9.05 2.65
C LEU A 141 -6.78 -8.61 1.95
N PRO A 142 -6.17 -9.39 1.02
CA PRO A 142 -4.97 -8.95 0.31
C PRO A 142 -5.14 -7.66 -0.49
N ALA A 143 -6.28 -7.48 -1.18
CA ALA A 143 -6.53 -6.25 -1.93
C ALA A 143 -6.59 -5.02 -1.02
N SER A 144 -7.18 -5.16 0.18
CA SER A 144 -7.24 -4.11 1.19
C SER A 144 -5.86 -3.78 1.75
N LEU A 145 -5.10 -4.80 2.18
CA LEU A 145 -3.74 -4.64 2.70
C LEU A 145 -2.84 -3.93 1.68
N TYR A 146 -2.94 -4.35 0.41
CA TYR A 146 -2.10 -3.81 -0.65
C TYR A 146 -2.44 -2.34 -0.97
N LEU A 147 -3.74 -2.01 -1.08
CA LEU A 147 -4.16 -0.63 -1.31
C LEU A 147 -3.75 0.28 -0.14
N ALA A 148 -3.92 -0.18 1.10
CA ALA A 148 -3.54 0.59 2.29
C ALA A 148 -2.05 0.90 2.30
N TRP A 149 -1.22 -0.10 2.04
CA TRP A 149 0.22 0.09 2.00
C TRP A 149 0.68 1.00 0.87
N ILE A 150 0.13 0.83 -0.34
CA ILE A 150 0.45 1.71 -1.48
C ILE A 150 -0.02 3.14 -1.23
N SER A 151 -1.07 3.37 -0.44
CA SER A 151 -1.47 4.73 -0.04
C SER A 151 -0.38 5.41 0.80
N VAL A 152 0.22 4.69 1.76
CA VAL A 152 1.36 5.18 2.56
C VAL A 152 2.61 5.36 1.68
N ALA A 153 2.92 4.36 0.84
CA ALA A 153 4.07 4.40 -0.05
C ALA A 153 3.99 5.57 -1.05
N THR A 154 2.78 5.93 -1.49
CA THR A 154 2.55 7.10 -2.36
C THR A 154 2.98 8.39 -1.66
N MET A 155 2.57 8.58 -0.40
CA MET A 155 2.96 9.77 0.38
C MET A 155 4.48 9.85 0.57
N ALA A 156 5.11 8.72 0.90
CA ALA A 156 6.56 8.62 1.03
C ALA A 156 7.29 8.88 -0.30
N ASN A 157 6.77 8.35 -1.40
CA ASN A 157 7.40 8.48 -2.73
C ASN A 157 7.28 9.91 -3.28
N ILE A 158 6.13 10.58 -3.08
CA ILE A 158 5.98 12.00 -3.39
C ILE A 158 6.96 12.83 -2.55
N THR A 159 7.08 12.53 -1.24
CA THR A 159 8.04 13.23 -0.38
C THR A 159 9.48 13.04 -0.86
N ALA A 160 9.87 11.82 -1.22
CA ALA A 160 11.19 11.53 -1.78
C ALA A 160 11.46 12.38 -3.04
N TYR A 161 10.48 12.49 -3.95
CA TYR A 161 10.61 13.36 -5.11
C TYR A 161 10.76 14.84 -4.72
N LEU A 162 9.89 15.37 -3.85
CA LEU A 162 9.94 16.77 -3.42
C LEU A 162 11.26 17.13 -2.73
N VAL A 163 11.81 16.21 -1.92
CA VAL A 163 13.14 16.34 -1.31
C VAL A 163 14.22 16.34 -2.39
N SER A 164 14.16 15.42 -3.37
CA SER A 164 15.17 15.32 -4.43
C SER A 164 15.29 16.56 -5.31
N VAL A 165 14.21 17.34 -5.44
CA VAL A 165 14.19 18.61 -6.18
C VAL A 165 14.34 19.85 -5.26
N GLY A 166 14.61 19.66 -3.97
CA GLY A 166 14.88 20.74 -3.01
C GLY A 166 13.65 21.54 -2.54
N VAL A 167 12.42 21.08 -2.82
CA VAL A 167 11.18 21.83 -2.54
C VAL A 167 10.86 21.91 -1.04
N THR A 168 11.07 20.82 -0.30
CA THR A 168 10.70 20.75 1.13
C THR A 168 11.58 21.61 2.02
N GLN A 169 12.88 21.71 1.73
CA GLN A 169 13.82 22.53 2.50
C GLN A 169 13.88 24.00 2.04
N GLY A 170 13.41 24.32 0.84
CA GLY A 170 13.46 25.67 0.27
C GLY A 170 12.09 26.37 0.18
N VAL A 171 11.19 25.86 -0.66
CA VAL A 171 10.02 26.61 -1.17
C VAL A 171 8.84 26.65 -0.20
N LEU A 172 8.61 25.56 0.52
CA LEU A 172 7.51 25.50 1.50
C LEU A 172 7.90 26.03 2.88
N GLY A 173 9.21 26.07 3.20
CA GLY A 173 9.70 26.43 4.54
C GLY A 173 9.19 25.52 5.67
N ILE A 174 8.57 24.39 5.34
CA ILE A 174 8.00 23.45 6.31
C ILE A 174 9.12 22.52 6.77
N GLY A 175 9.46 22.59 8.06
CA GLY A 175 10.43 21.68 8.66
C GLY A 175 10.02 20.21 8.49
N ALA A 176 11.00 19.31 8.34
CA ALA A 176 10.76 17.89 8.08
C ALA A 176 9.80 17.23 9.09
N ALA A 177 9.87 17.61 10.37
CA ALA A 177 8.96 17.13 11.41
C ALA A 177 7.51 17.56 11.16
N THR A 178 7.27 18.81 10.78
CA THR A 178 5.94 19.34 10.47
C THR A 178 5.36 18.69 9.21
N TRP A 179 6.19 18.49 8.18
CA TRP A 179 5.79 17.79 6.96
C TRP A 179 5.37 16.34 7.27
N SER A 180 6.16 15.63 8.07
CA SER A 180 5.83 14.26 8.50
C SER A 180 4.53 14.21 9.30
N ALA A 181 4.35 15.11 10.28
CA ALA A 181 3.13 15.18 11.07
C ALA A 181 1.88 15.43 10.19
N LEU A 182 1.99 16.31 9.19
CA LEU A 182 0.91 16.56 8.23
C LEU A 182 0.56 15.30 7.41
N LEU A 183 1.56 14.57 6.92
CA LEU A 183 1.33 13.31 6.20
C LEU A 183 0.70 12.23 7.09
N VAL A 184 1.10 12.14 8.37
CA VAL A 184 0.47 11.24 9.34
C VAL A 184 -1.01 11.59 9.53
N VAL A 185 -1.36 12.87 9.64
CA VAL A 185 -2.76 13.33 9.73
C VAL A 185 -3.54 12.98 8.46
N ILE A 186 -2.98 13.21 7.27
CA ILE A 186 -3.62 12.86 5.99
C ILE A 186 -3.88 11.34 5.91
N ALA A 187 -2.88 10.53 6.27
CA ALA A 187 -3.03 9.08 6.34
C ALA A 187 -4.10 8.65 7.35
N ALA A 188 -4.19 9.32 8.51
CA ALA A 188 -5.21 9.05 9.51
C ALA A 188 -6.62 9.34 9.00
N VAL A 189 -6.82 10.47 8.32
CA VAL A 189 -8.10 10.83 7.69
C VAL A 189 -8.49 9.80 6.65
N LEU A 190 -7.55 9.36 5.81
CA LEU A 190 -7.78 8.30 4.84
C LEU A 190 -8.20 6.99 5.52
N GLY A 191 -7.49 6.59 6.58
CA GLY A 191 -7.84 5.42 7.37
C GLY A 191 -9.23 5.49 8.00
N GLY A 192 -9.56 6.63 8.60
CA GLY A 192 -10.88 6.91 9.16
C GLY A 192 -11.98 6.82 8.09
N PHE A 193 -11.74 7.36 6.91
CA PHE A 193 -12.67 7.24 5.78
C PHE A 193 -12.93 5.78 5.39
N PHE A 194 -11.88 4.97 5.18
CA PHE A 194 -12.04 3.55 4.85
C PHE A 194 -12.72 2.75 5.97
N LEU A 195 -12.43 3.07 7.22
CA LEU A 195 -13.00 2.39 8.37
C LEU A 195 -14.49 2.74 8.59
N LEU A 196 -14.87 4.00 8.43
CA LEU A 196 -16.24 4.46 8.65
C LEU A 196 -17.15 4.14 7.46
N HIS A 197 -16.67 4.37 6.24
CA HIS A 197 -17.48 4.21 5.03
C HIS A 197 -17.46 2.77 4.50
N PHE A 198 -16.31 2.10 4.57
CA PHE A 198 -16.15 0.74 4.05
C PHE A 198 -16.03 -0.33 5.15
N ARG A 199 -15.96 0.03 6.44
CA ARG A 199 -15.72 -0.93 7.53
C ARG A 199 -14.49 -1.80 7.30
N ASP A 200 -13.45 -1.19 6.72
CA ASP A 200 -12.24 -1.90 6.35
C ASP A 200 -11.19 -1.83 7.46
N TYR A 201 -11.25 -2.81 8.35
CA TYR A 201 -10.32 -2.92 9.47
C TYR A 201 -8.90 -3.30 9.03
N ALA A 202 -8.76 -4.04 7.92
CA ALA A 202 -7.44 -4.43 7.41
C ALA A 202 -6.67 -3.21 6.93
N PHE A 203 -7.34 -2.30 6.21
CA PHE A 203 -6.77 -1.04 5.79
C PHE A 203 -6.30 -0.21 6.99
N ALA A 204 -7.15 -0.08 8.00
CA ALA A 204 -6.85 0.65 9.22
C ALA A 204 -5.65 0.06 9.98
N LEU A 205 -5.55 -1.26 10.08
CA LEU A 205 -4.42 -1.94 10.73
C LEU A 205 -3.09 -1.69 10.02
N VAL A 206 -3.08 -1.66 8.67
CA VAL A 206 -1.86 -1.32 7.91
C VAL A 206 -1.41 0.11 8.18
N LEU A 207 -2.35 1.05 8.31
CA LEU A 207 -2.00 2.42 8.69
C LEU A 207 -1.47 2.52 10.12
N LEU A 208 -2.08 1.83 11.08
CA LEU A 208 -1.56 1.77 12.45
C LEU A 208 -0.14 1.19 12.49
N TRP A 209 0.12 0.14 11.71
CA TRP A 209 1.45 -0.43 11.55
C TRP A 209 2.43 0.57 10.93
N ALA A 210 2.01 1.31 9.92
CA ALA A 210 2.82 2.38 9.33
C ALA A 210 3.12 3.49 10.33
N PHE A 211 2.14 3.95 11.12
CA PHE A 211 2.33 4.98 12.15
C PHE A 211 3.28 4.52 13.25
N TYR A 212 3.16 3.27 13.69
CA TYR A 212 4.12 2.67 14.61
C TYR A 212 5.53 2.68 14.02
N GLY A 213 5.66 2.34 12.72
CA GLY A 213 6.91 2.45 11.98
C GLY A 213 7.52 3.85 11.97
N VAL A 214 6.70 4.88 11.73
CA VAL A 214 7.13 6.29 11.77
C VAL A 214 7.58 6.69 13.17
N TYR A 215 6.83 6.29 14.20
CA TYR A 215 7.19 6.51 15.60
C TYR A 215 8.54 5.87 15.95
N VAL A 216 8.74 4.58 15.62
CA VAL A 216 9.99 3.87 15.92
C VAL A 216 11.19 4.50 15.20
N ALA A 217 10.98 5.09 14.02
CA ALA A 217 12.05 5.77 13.31
C ALA A 217 12.50 7.07 14.00
N ARG A 218 11.58 7.77 14.69
CA ARG A 218 11.80 9.14 15.22
C ARG A 218 11.13 9.34 16.59
N PRO A 219 11.41 8.51 17.62
CA PRO A 219 10.74 8.59 18.92
C PRO A 219 11.01 9.90 19.67
N GLU A 220 12.12 10.57 19.37
CA GLU A 220 12.55 11.84 19.97
C GLU A 220 11.81 13.07 19.40
N VAL A 221 11.13 12.94 18.25
CA VAL A 221 10.47 14.07 17.59
C VAL A 221 9.04 14.21 18.11
N GLN A 222 8.83 15.04 19.14
CA GLN A 222 7.53 15.20 19.81
C GLN A 222 6.36 15.46 18.84
N THR A 223 6.54 16.27 17.81
CA THR A 223 5.50 16.55 16.79
C THR A 223 5.04 15.29 16.06
N VAL A 224 5.97 14.38 15.77
CA VAL A 224 5.68 13.09 15.12
C VAL A 224 4.94 12.17 16.09
N VAL A 225 5.38 12.10 17.34
CA VAL A 225 4.74 11.29 18.39
C VAL A 225 3.28 11.73 18.59
N VAL A 226 3.04 13.04 18.76
CA VAL A 226 1.69 13.59 18.92
C VAL A 226 0.83 13.28 17.70
N GLY A 227 1.37 13.45 16.48
CA GLY A 227 0.68 13.10 15.24
C GLY A 227 0.26 11.64 15.18
N VAL A 228 1.17 10.72 15.53
CA VAL A 228 0.91 9.27 15.59
C VAL A 228 -0.16 8.93 16.63
N LEU A 229 -0.11 9.53 17.82
CA LEU A 229 -1.11 9.29 18.87
C LEU A 229 -2.51 9.76 18.44
N ILE A 230 -2.62 10.96 17.87
CA ILE A 230 -3.89 11.48 17.34
C ILE A 230 -4.41 10.56 16.22
N ALA A 231 -3.54 10.18 15.29
CA ALA A 231 -3.90 9.29 14.19
C ALA A 231 -4.39 7.93 14.67
N ALA A 232 -3.69 7.33 15.64
CA ALA A 232 -4.08 6.06 16.25
C ALA A 232 -5.41 6.19 16.98
N LEU A 233 -5.61 7.27 17.75
CA LEU A 233 -6.86 7.53 18.46
C LEU A 233 -8.03 7.66 17.49
N LEU A 234 -7.88 8.42 16.39
CA LEU A 234 -8.92 8.59 15.37
C LEU A 234 -9.32 7.26 14.75
N VAL A 235 -8.34 6.40 14.44
CA VAL A 235 -8.60 5.06 13.90
C VAL A 235 -9.32 4.18 14.92
N VAL A 236 -8.88 4.17 16.18
CA VAL A 236 -9.51 3.37 17.25
C VAL A 236 -10.95 3.83 17.51
N VAL A 237 -11.17 5.14 17.64
CA VAL A 237 -12.51 5.73 17.84
C VAL A 237 -13.40 5.42 16.64
N GLY A 238 -12.91 5.60 15.42
CA GLY A 238 -13.63 5.24 14.20
C GLY A 238 -14.02 3.75 14.17
N GLY A 239 -13.14 2.88 14.65
CA GLY A 239 -13.38 1.45 14.77
C GLY A 239 -14.50 1.12 15.76
N VAL A 240 -14.47 1.74 16.95
CA VAL A 240 -15.51 1.58 17.98
C VAL A 240 -16.87 2.07 17.48
N LEU A 241 -16.93 3.24 16.83
CA LEU A 241 -18.17 3.78 16.25
C LEU A 241 -18.73 2.88 15.14
N SER A 242 -17.86 2.36 14.29
CA SER A 242 -18.22 1.40 13.24
C SER A 242 -18.82 0.10 13.79
N LEU A 243 -18.31 -0.40 14.93
CA LEU A 243 -18.85 -1.57 15.62
C LEU A 243 -20.20 -1.29 16.31
N ARG A 244 -20.37 -0.12 16.92
CA ARG A 244 -21.62 0.26 17.61
C ARG A 244 -22.79 0.41 16.64
N SER A 245 -22.57 1.03 15.47
CA SER A 245 -23.59 1.11 14.42
C SER A 245 -24.05 -0.25 13.89
N ARG A 246 -23.27 -1.32 14.09
CA ARG A 246 -23.62 -2.71 13.75
C ARG A 246 -24.65 -3.31 14.70
N ARG A 247 -24.67 -2.87 15.96
CA ARG A 247 -25.57 -3.39 17.02
C ARG A 247 -26.94 -2.71 17.05
N LEU A 248 -27.08 -1.53 16.44
CA LEU A 248 -28.34 -0.78 16.39
C LEU A 248 -29.23 -1.14 15.19
N VAL A 249 -28.71 -1.93 14.24
CA VAL A 249 -29.39 -2.34 13.00
C VAL A 249 -29.78 -3.82 13.01
N LEU A 250 -29.36 -4.57 14.04
CA LEU A 250 -29.76 -5.96 14.31
C LEU A 250 -30.80 -5.96 15.43
#